data_AF-A0A142YFV1-F1
#
_entry.id   AF-A0A142YFV1-F1
#
_cell.length_a   1.000
_cell.length_b   1.000
_cell.length_c   1.000
_cell.angle_alpha   90.00
_cell.angle_beta   90.00
_cell.angle_gamma   90.00
#
_symmetry.space_group_name_H-M   'P 1'
#
loop_
_entity.id
_entity.type
_entity.pdbx_description
1 polymer ?
#
loop_
_entity_poly.entity_id
_entity_poly.type
_entity_poly.pdbx_seq_one_letter_code
_entity_poly.pdbx_strand_id
1 'polypeptide(L)'
;MRSHQLAALALSLGLVATITGCGGPETAPLTETNKTDFVLNDIGEMYRQYAFSKKKPANSLADFAPLDTVAPLGFKALKDGDVIARAGVEIKDVMEGPATTDPADDVLAYAKEVPTSGGLVLMHNRTVKQMTADEFKAAKLAGTGDLAAGSTAKSKH
;
A
#
# COMPACT_ATOMS: atom_id res chain seq x y z
N MET A 1 -54.47 9.82 -62.25
CA MET A 1 -54.32 11.16 -61.64
C MET A 1 -54.38 11.02 -60.13
N ARG A 2 -53.50 11.75 -59.43
CA ARG A 2 -53.31 11.86 -57.96
C ARG A 2 -52.22 10.99 -57.34
N SER A 3 -51.01 11.52 -57.50
CA SER A 3 -49.85 11.46 -56.60
C SER A 3 -50.19 11.84 -55.15
N HIS A 4 -49.48 11.27 -54.16
CA HIS A 4 -48.47 11.96 -53.34
C HIS A 4 -47.95 11.08 -52.17
N GLN A 5 -46.61 10.97 -52.09
CA GLN A 5 -45.74 11.11 -50.90
C GLN A 5 -45.98 10.19 -49.67
N LEU A 6 -45.09 9.20 -49.47
CA LEU A 6 -44.69 8.68 -48.14
C LEU A 6 -43.20 8.34 -48.23
N ALA A 7 -42.33 9.24 -47.78
CA ALA A 7 -41.76 9.29 -46.43
C ALA A 7 -40.66 8.23 -46.23
N ALA A 8 -39.42 8.70 -46.34
CA ALA A 8 -38.22 8.00 -45.92
C ALA A 8 -38.27 7.67 -44.43
N LEU A 9 -37.88 6.45 -44.06
CA LEU A 9 -37.47 6.15 -42.69
C LEU A 9 -36.32 5.15 -42.73
N ALA A 10 -35.11 5.71 -42.65
CA ALA A 10 -33.90 4.97 -42.32
C ALA A 10 -33.85 4.80 -40.80
N LEU A 11 -33.67 3.56 -40.32
CA LEU A 11 -33.25 3.31 -38.94
C LEU A 11 -32.41 2.03 -38.86
N SER A 12 -31.13 2.16 -39.19
CA SER A 12 -30.08 1.18 -38.92
C SER A 12 -29.76 1.19 -37.42
N LEU A 13 -30.26 0.19 -36.68
CA LEU A 13 -30.00 0.00 -35.26
C LEU A 13 -28.70 -0.82 -35.07
N GLY A 14 -27.56 -0.14 -35.07
CA GLY A 14 -26.27 -0.73 -34.69
C GLY A 14 -26.09 -0.70 -33.18
N LEU A 15 -26.30 -1.83 -32.51
CA LEU A 15 -26.01 -2.01 -31.08
C LEU A 15 -24.52 -2.30 -30.91
N VAL A 16 -23.73 -1.24 -30.68
CA VAL A 16 -22.32 -1.34 -30.28
C VAL A 16 -22.29 -1.66 -28.79
N ALA A 17 -21.91 -2.90 -28.45
CA ALA A 17 -21.58 -3.29 -27.09
C ALA A 17 -20.25 -2.62 -26.68
N THR A 18 -20.31 -1.52 -25.94
CA THR A 18 -19.14 -0.97 -25.27
C THR A 18 -18.81 -1.83 -24.06
N ILE A 19 -17.81 -2.66 -24.25
CA ILE A 19 -16.95 -3.25 -23.22
C ILE A 19 -16.55 -2.14 -22.24
N THR A 20 -17.21 -2.09 -21.08
CA THR A 20 -16.71 -1.38 -19.91
C THR A 20 -15.57 -2.22 -19.34
N GLY A 21 -14.37 -1.98 -19.85
CA GLY A 21 -13.14 -2.48 -19.28
C GLY A 21 -13.03 -1.98 -17.84
N CYS A 22 -12.90 -2.93 -16.92
CA CYS A 22 -12.57 -2.71 -15.52
C CYS A 22 -11.31 -1.83 -15.45
N GLY A 23 -11.46 -0.57 -15.04
CA GLY A 23 -10.33 0.33 -14.79
C GLY A 23 -9.61 -0.12 -13.53
N GLY A 24 -8.69 -1.09 -13.68
CA GLY A 24 -7.65 -1.31 -12.68
C GLY A 24 -6.75 -0.09 -12.59
N PRO A 25 -6.12 0.20 -11.43
CA PRO A 25 -5.20 1.32 -11.31
C PRO A 25 -4.11 1.20 -12.38
N GLU A 26 -3.91 2.26 -13.17
CA GLU A 26 -2.78 2.36 -14.09
C GLU A 26 -1.50 2.13 -13.31
N THR A 27 -0.84 0.99 -13.53
CA THR A 27 0.50 0.74 -13.01
C THR A 27 1.46 1.70 -13.70
N ALA A 28 1.67 2.85 -13.08
CA ALA A 28 2.71 3.78 -13.50
C ALA A 28 4.08 3.06 -13.47
N PRO A 29 4.96 3.31 -14.44
CA PRO A 29 6.29 2.74 -14.40
C PRO A 29 7.03 3.19 -13.13
N LEU A 30 7.86 2.30 -12.57
CA LEU A 30 8.74 2.62 -11.46
C LEU A 30 9.81 3.62 -11.94
N THR A 31 9.92 4.73 -11.24
CA THR A 31 10.88 5.82 -11.47
C THR A 31 11.52 6.20 -10.14
N GLU A 32 12.62 6.94 -10.17
CA GLU A 32 13.25 7.41 -8.92
C GLU A 32 12.29 8.30 -8.10
N THR A 33 11.41 9.07 -8.76
CA THR A 33 10.48 9.99 -8.08
C THR A 33 9.35 9.27 -7.33
N ASN A 34 8.89 8.12 -7.81
CA ASN A 34 7.79 7.37 -7.18
C ASN A 34 8.26 6.11 -6.42
N LYS A 35 9.57 5.84 -6.39
CA LYS A 35 10.14 4.65 -5.77
C LYS A 35 9.74 4.47 -4.31
N THR A 36 9.79 5.54 -3.51
CA THR A 36 9.42 5.48 -2.09
C THR A 36 7.94 5.15 -1.90
N ASP A 37 7.06 5.69 -2.75
CA ASP A 37 5.63 5.36 -2.73
C ASP A 37 5.40 3.88 -3.03
N PHE A 38 6.02 3.35 -4.08
CA PHE A 38 5.98 1.90 -4.39
C PHE A 38 6.48 1.05 -3.22
N VAL A 39 7.64 1.38 -2.64
CA VAL A 39 8.22 0.66 -1.49
C VAL A 39 7.27 0.66 -0.29
N LEU A 40 6.66 1.80 0.04
CA LEU A 40 5.74 1.90 1.17
C LEU A 40 4.45 1.10 0.93
N ASN A 41 3.90 1.12 -0.29
CA ASN A 41 2.76 0.29 -0.66
C ASN A 41 3.11 -1.21 -0.57
N ASP A 42 4.30 -1.59 -1.01
CA ASP A 42 4.81 -2.97 -0.92
C ASP A 42 4.91 -3.43 0.54
N ILE A 43 5.35 -2.56 1.45
CA ILE A 43 5.34 -2.84 2.89
C ILE A 43 3.91 -2.98 3.40
N GLY A 44 2.97 -2.13 2.98
CA GLY A 44 1.55 -2.27 3.31
C GLY A 44 0.97 -3.62 2.89
N GLU A 45 1.34 -4.10 1.70
CA GLU A 45 1.02 -5.44 1.20
C GLU A 45 1.58 -6.53 2.12
N MET A 46 2.85 -6.42 2.55
CA MET A 46 3.48 -7.38 3.44
C MET A 46 2.74 -7.52 4.78
N TYR A 47 2.36 -6.39 5.39
CA TYR A 47 1.57 -6.40 6.63
C TYR A 47 0.19 -7.04 6.43
N ARG A 48 -0.51 -6.68 5.34
CA ARG A 48 -1.81 -7.28 5.03
C ARG A 48 -1.69 -8.79 4.84
N GLN A 49 -0.78 -9.23 3.98
CA GLN A 49 -0.59 -10.64 3.63
C GLN A 49 -0.14 -11.48 4.82
N TYR A 50 0.76 -10.94 5.65
CA TYR A 50 1.17 -11.62 6.88
C TYR A 50 -0.01 -11.77 7.86
N ALA A 51 -0.76 -10.69 8.12
CA ALA A 51 -1.92 -10.74 8.99
C ALA A 51 -3.02 -11.67 8.42
N PHE A 52 -3.26 -11.62 7.11
CA PHE A 52 -4.21 -12.48 6.42
C PHE A 52 -3.85 -13.96 6.58
N SER A 53 -2.59 -14.33 6.37
CA SER A 53 -2.12 -15.73 6.36
C SER A 53 -1.82 -16.29 7.76
N LYS A 54 -1.23 -15.49 8.65
CA LYS A 54 -0.78 -15.92 9.98
C LYS A 54 -1.74 -15.57 11.11
N LYS A 55 -2.72 -14.70 10.86
CA LYS A 55 -3.70 -14.23 11.86
C LYS A 55 -3.06 -13.68 13.14
N LYS A 56 -1.88 -13.06 13.01
CA LYS A 56 -1.15 -12.43 14.11
C LYS A 56 -0.29 -11.26 13.59
N PRO A 57 0.11 -10.33 14.47
CA PRO A 57 1.04 -9.25 14.11
C PRO A 57 2.44 -9.76 13.74
N ALA A 58 3.10 -9.08 12.81
CA ALA A 58 4.53 -9.26 12.56
C ALA A 58 5.34 -8.60 13.69
N ASN A 59 6.39 -9.27 14.16
CA ASN A 59 7.22 -8.79 15.27
C ASN A 59 8.70 -8.66 14.88
N SER A 60 9.10 -9.20 13.74
CA SER A 60 10.48 -9.14 13.23
C SER A 60 10.52 -9.11 11.72
N LEU A 61 11.62 -8.64 11.13
CA LEU A 61 11.79 -8.70 9.67
C LEU A 61 11.66 -10.14 9.12
N ALA A 62 12.07 -11.14 9.89
CA ALA A 62 11.99 -12.55 9.49
C ALA A 62 10.56 -13.05 9.25
N ASP A 63 9.57 -12.43 9.91
CA ASP A 63 8.15 -12.73 9.68
C ASP A 63 7.73 -12.48 8.22
N PHE A 64 8.40 -11.53 7.56
CA PHE A 64 8.11 -11.17 6.17
C PHE A 64 8.98 -11.89 5.15
N ALA A 65 9.97 -12.69 5.54
CA ALA A 65 10.84 -13.39 4.59
C ALA A 65 10.08 -14.25 3.56
N PRO A 66 8.97 -14.95 3.90
CA PRO A 66 8.18 -15.67 2.91
C PRO A 66 7.46 -14.78 1.87
N LEU A 67 7.42 -13.47 2.10
CA LEU A 67 6.74 -12.49 1.24
C LEU A 67 7.71 -11.75 0.32
N ASP A 68 9.01 -12.06 0.32
CA ASP A 68 10.01 -11.43 -0.55
C ASP A 68 9.63 -11.52 -2.04
N THR A 69 9.04 -12.64 -2.47
CA THR A 69 8.58 -12.80 -3.86
C THR A 69 7.32 -12.01 -4.18
N VAL A 70 6.55 -11.61 -3.16
CA VAL A 70 5.29 -10.86 -3.31
C VAL A 70 5.57 -9.35 -3.28
N ALA A 71 6.44 -8.94 -2.36
CA ALA A 71 6.76 -7.54 -2.10
C ALA A 71 8.29 -7.34 -1.97
N PRO A 72 9.05 -7.54 -3.07
CA PRO A 72 10.51 -7.56 -3.04
C PRO A 72 11.12 -6.19 -2.72
N LEU A 73 10.47 -5.10 -3.13
CA LEU A 73 10.99 -3.74 -2.92
C LEU A 73 10.86 -3.35 -1.45
N GLY A 74 9.69 -3.63 -0.86
CA GLY A 74 9.42 -3.41 0.55
C GLY A 74 10.34 -4.23 1.44
N PHE A 75 10.45 -5.53 1.19
CA PHE A 75 11.30 -6.41 1.98
C PHE A 75 12.77 -6.00 1.91
N LYS A 76 13.28 -5.66 0.72
CA LYS A 76 14.63 -5.14 0.56
C LYS A 76 14.85 -3.83 1.33
N ALA A 77 13.93 -2.87 1.22
CA ALA A 77 14.07 -1.59 1.90
C ALA A 77 14.09 -1.72 3.43
N LEU A 78 13.28 -2.63 3.99
CA LEU A 78 13.33 -2.96 5.41
C LEU A 78 14.63 -3.64 5.82
N LYS A 79 15.15 -4.53 4.98
CA LYS A 79 16.43 -5.23 5.21
C LYS A 79 17.63 -4.28 5.19
N ASP A 80 17.63 -3.33 4.26
CA ASP A 80 18.70 -2.36 4.08
C ASP A 80 18.62 -1.20 5.09
N GLY A 81 17.48 -1.05 5.78
CA GLY A 81 17.23 0.01 6.75
C GLY A 81 16.88 1.37 6.13
N ASP A 82 16.54 1.39 4.85
CA ASP A 82 16.07 2.60 4.15
C ASP A 82 14.64 2.98 4.58
N VAL A 83 13.86 1.99 4.98
CA VAL A 83 12.54 2.18 5.59
C VAL A 83 12.51 1.52 6.96
N ILE A 84 11.95 2.25 7.93
CA ILE A 84 11.67 1.77 9.27
C ILE A 84 10.18 1.44 9.34
N ALA A 85 9.84 0.23 9.77
CA ALA A 85 8.45 -0.20 9.93
C ALA A 85 8.19 -0.71 11.36
N ARG A 86 6.93 -0.74 11.76
CA ARG A 86 6.51 -0.92 13.16
C ARG A 86 6.17 -2.38 13.52
N ALA A 87 6.74 -2.89 14.60
CA ALA A 87 6.43 -4.22 15.13
C ALA A 87 5.11 -4.24 15.89
N GLY A 88 4.48 -5.42 15.99
CA GLY A 88 3.31 -5.63 16.86
C GLY A 88 2.06 -4.89 16.41
N VAL A 89 1.98 -4.50 15.14
CA VAL A 89 0.81 -3.80 14.60
C VAL A 89 -0.27 -4.83 14.26
N GLU A 90 -1.44 -4.68 14.88
CA GLU A 90 -2.64 -5.44 14.50
C GLU A 90 -3.25 -4.87 13.22
N ILE A 91 -3.35 -5.68 12.17
CA ILE A 91 -4.08 -5.34 10.95
C ILE A 91 -5.43 -6.06 11.00
N LYS A 92 -6.52 -5.31 11.15
CA LYS A 92 -7.87 -5.87 11.26
C LYS A 92 -8.51 -6.00 9.88
N ASP A 93 -8.28 -5.02 9.01
CA ASP A 93 -8.79 -5.03 7.65
C ASP A 93 -7.75 -5.65 6.70
N VAL A 94 -7.94 -6.95 6.46
CA VAL A 94 -7.08 -7.73 5.56
C VAL A 94 -7.61 -7.76 4.12
N MET A 95 -8.59 -6.93 3.77
CA MET A 95 -9.11 -6.82 2.40
C MET A 95 -8.17 -5.98 1.51
N GLU A 96 -8.25 -6.20 0.20
CA GLU A 96 -7.50 -5.42 -0.79
C GLU A 96 -7.81 -3.92 -0.71
N GLY A 97 -6.82 -3.08 -1.06
CA GLY A 97 -6.93 -1.62 -1.00
C GLY A 97 -6.75 -1.05 0.41
N PRO A 98 -6.97 0.26 0.61
CA PRO A 98 -6.85 0.89 1.92
C PRO A 98 -7.80 0.27 2.95
N ALA A 99 -7.30 0.09 4.17
CA ALA A 99 -8.11 -0.40 5.27
C ALA A 99 -9.16 0.64 5.70
N THR A 100 -10.36 0.18 6.00
CA THR A 100 -11.49 1.03 6.42
C THR A 100 -11.75 0.99 7.93
N THR A 101 -11.23 -0.04 8.61
CA THR A 101 -11.43 -0.25 10.06
C THR A 101 -10.18 -0.08 10.90
N ASP A 102 -9.00 0.02 10.27
CA ASP A 102 -7.74 0.31 10.93
C ASP A 102 -7.54 1.84 11.09
N PRO A 103 -6.87 2.31 12.16
CA PRO A 103 -6.55 3.72 12.37
C PRO A 103 -5.90 4.39 11.15
N ALA A 104 -6.41 5.57 10.77
CA ALA A 104 -5.88 6.34 9.64
C ALA A 104 -4.73 7.29 10.01
N ASP A 105 -4.56 7.60 11.30
CA ASP A 105 -3.63 8.63 11.78
C ASP A 105 -2.34 8.06 12.39
N ASP A 106 -2.28 6.74 12.60
CA ASP A 106 -1.09 6.08 13.15
C ASP A 106 -0.11 5.72 12.01
N VAL A 107 1.18 5.98 12.19
CA VAL A 107 2.22 5.67 11.20
C VAL A 107 2.71 4.22 11.36
N LEU A 108 2.62 3.46 10.27
CA LEU A 108 3.02 2.05 10.16
C LEU A 108 4.45 1.85 9.64
N ALA A 109 4.89 2.68 8.71
CA ALA A 109 6.26 2.66 8.19
C ALA A 109 6.65 4.03 7.63
N TYR A 110 7.95 4.32 7.56
CA TYR A 110 8.47 5.60 7.08
C TYR A 110 9.91 5.47 6.60
N ALA A 111 10.30 6.25 5.59
CA ALA A 111 11.70 6.32 5.17
C ALA A 111 12.58 6.89 6.30
N LYS A 112 13.82 6.41 6.43
CA LYS A 112 14.72 6.77 7.54
C LYS A 112 14.99 8.28 7.68
N GLU A 113 14.83 9.04 6.60
CA GLU A 113 15.03 10.49 6.54
C GLU A 113 13.81 11.29 7.04
N VAL A 114 12.63 10.67 7.15
CA VAL A 114 11.39 11.37 7.53
C VAL A 114 11.51 12.14 8.86
N PRO A 115 12.11 11.59 9.93
CA PRO A 115 12.24 12.31 11.20
C PRO A 115 13.05 13.62 11.10
N THR A 116 13.93 13.75 10.10
CA THR A 116 14.79 14.93 9.91
C THR A 116 14.30 15.86 8.81
N SER A 117 13.83 15.30 7.70
CA SER A 117 13.57 16.03 6.46
C SER A 117 12.09 16.03 6.06
N GLY A 118 11.24 15.26 6.75
CA GLY A 118 9.93 14.89 6.26
C GLY A 118 10.02 13.92 5.08
N GLY A 119 8.87 13.53 4.54
CA GLY A 119 8.77 12.58 3.44
C GLY A 119 7.45 11.82 3.45
N LEU A 120 7.40 10.80 2.61
CA LEU A 120 6.28 9.87 2.57
C LEU A 120 6.34 8.91 3.76
N VAL A 121 5.18 8.67 4.34
CA VAL A 121 4.94 7.68 5.39
C VAL A 121 3.79 6.78 4.99
N LEU A 122 3.85 5.52 5.42
CA LEU A 122 2.75 4.57 5.34
C LEU A 122 1.92 4.69 6.62
N MET A 123 0.64 4.98 6.48
CA MET A 123 -0.33 4.99 7.57
C MET A 123 -0.80 3.57 7.91
N HIS A 124 -1.31 3.36 9.11
CA HIS A 124 -1.81 2.06 9.57
C HIS A 124 -2.99 1.57 8.73
N ASN A 125 -3.81 2.48 8.19
CA ASN A 125 -4.82 2.12 7.20
C ASN A 125 -4.28 1.80 5.79
N ARG A 126 -2.96 1.63 5.64
CA ARG A 126 -2.25 1.29 4.39
C ARG A 126 -2.37 2.34 3.28
N THR A 127 -2.60 3.60 3.65
CA THR A 127 -2.46 4.74 2.73
C THR A 127 -1.08 5.37 2.87
N VAL A 128 -0.53 5.91 1.78
CA VAL A 128 0.73 6.67 1.81
C VAL A 128 0.40 8.16 1.93
N LYS A 129 1.09 8.87 2.83
CA LYS A 129 0.88 10.29 3.11
C LYS A 129 2.21 11.04 3.17
N GLN A 130 2.24 12.23 2.59
CA GLN A 130 3.35 13.17 2.78
C GLN A 130 3.24 13.83 4.16
N MET A 131 4.33 13.85 4.91
CA MET A 131 4.46 14.59 6.17
C MET A 131 5.74 15.42 6.17
N THR A 132 5.70 16.55 6.86
CA THR A 132 6.90 17.27 7.31
C THR A 132 7.55 16.55 8.49
N ALA A 133 8.80 16.89 8.80
CA ALA A 133 9.50 16.32 9.95
C ALA A 133 8.76 16.59 11.27
N ASP A 134 8.16 17.77 11.43
CA ASP A 134 7.48 18.15 12.67
C ASP A 134 6.10 17.50 12.79
N GLU A 135 5.37 17.36 11.68
CA GLU A 135 4.14 16.55 11.65
C GLU A 135 4.44 15.10 12.02
N PHE A 136 5.52 14.52 11.48
CA PHE A 136 5.91 13.15 11.81
C PHE A 136 6.27 13.00 13.29
N LYS A 137 7.04 13.92 13.88
CA LYS A 137 7.38 13.88 15.31
C LYS A 137 6.16 13.97 16.22
N ALA A 138 5.10 14.67 15.78
CA ALA A 138 3.84 14.76 16.49
C ALA A 138 2.90 13.58 16.22
N ALA A 139 3.14 12.81 15.17
CA ALA A 139 2.30 11.69 14.78
C ALA A 139 2.43 10.52 15.76
N LYS A 140 1.34 9.77 15.91
CA LYS A 140 1.36 8.52 16.69
C LYS A 140 1.98 7.41 15.83
N LEU A 141 2.92 6.67 16.40
CA LEU A 141 3.46 5.48 15.75
C LEU A 141 2.60 4.27 16.09
N ALA A 142 2.30 3.43 15.10
CA ALA A 142 1.56 2.21 15.29
C ALA A 142 2.40 1.16 16.07
N GLY A 143 1.69 0.19 16.64
CA GLY A 143 2.29 -1.01 17.24
C GLY A 143 3.08 -0.74 18.51
N THR A 144 4.05 -1.61 18.79
CA THR A 144 4.76 -1.66 20.07
C THR A 144 6.21 -1.20 20.00
N GLY A 145 6.73 -0.89 18.81
CA GLY A 145 8.13 -0.54 18.60
C GLY A 145 8.53 -0.60 17.13
N ASP A 146 9.80 -0.38 16.84
CA ASP A 146 10.36 -0.64 15.51
C ASP A 146 10.52 -2.15 15.28
N LEU A 147 10.32 -2.60 14.04
CA LEU A 147 10.73 -3.93 13.62
C LEU A 147 12.23 -4.05 13.80
N ALA A 148 12.67 -5.02 14.59
CA ALA A 148 14.07 -5.33 14.68
C ALA A 148 14.58 -5.75 13.29
N ALA A 149 15.56 -5.01 12.77
CA ALA A 149 16.36 -5.47 11.66
C ALA A 149 16.94 -6.84 12.04
N GLY A 150 16.84 -7.80 11.14
CA GLY A 150 17.28 -9.17 11.40
C GLY A 150 18.79 -9.25 11.58
N SER A 151 19.30 -9.04 12.81
CA SER A 151 20.53 -9.67 13.27
C SER A 151 20.57 -9.82 14.80
N THR A 152 20.69 -11.09 15.19
CA THR A 152 20.92 -11.66 16.53
C THR A 152 19.80 -11.51 17.55
N ALA A 153 19.04 -12.60 17.71
CA ALA A 153 18.54 -12.99 19.02
C ALA A 153 19.68 -12.83 20.05
N LYS A 154 19.57 -11.82 20.91
CA LYS A 154 20.30 -11.82 22.18
C LYS A 154 19.80 -13.02 22.96
N SER A 155 20.54 -14.13 22.90
CA SER A 155 20.50 -15.15 23.95
C SER A 155 20.72 -14.42 25.27
N LYS A 156 19.72 -14.42 26.15
CA LYS A 156 19.95 -14.05 27.54
C LYS A 156 20.88 -15.10 28.16
N HIS A 157 21.81 -14.57 28.96
CA HIS A 157 22.77 -15.27 29.81
C HIS A 157 22.11 -16.32 30.71
#